data_AF-A0A956DNQ7-F1
#
_entry.id   AF-A0A956DNQ7-F1
#
_cell.length_a   1.000
_cell.length_b   1.000
_cell.length_c   1.000
_cell.angle_alpha   90.00
_cell.angle_beta   90.00
_cell.angle_gamma   90.00
#
_symmetry.space_group_name_H-M   'P 1'
#
loop_
_entity.id
_entity.type
_entity.pdbx_description
1 polymer ?
#
loop_
_entity_poly.entity_id
_entity_poly.type
_entity_poly.pdbx_seq_one_letter_code
_entity_poly.pdbx_strand_id
1 'polypeptide(L)'
;MKTSTGENDAQAAEAQRVAGRLASELRRRARVWLDPGLAALEPVLGPRIERCDRPQDADELFVHAREVGPDGAVMGAHLPARARGRVTAIVLLEAGDRITARARGEVKAARVVTGMGVLELRAPGLVIVELARGVSARDLQGRVDVELFVSPDVQEMIATAPPTIV
;
A
#
# COMPACT_ATOMS: atom_id res chain seq x y z
N MET A 1 -8.35 -31.46 0.36
CA MET A 1 -7.76 -30.34 1.13
C MET A 1 -6.29 -30.17 0.72
N LYS A 2 -5.98 -29.27 -0.23
CA LYS A 2 -4.62 -29.00 -0.73
C LYS A 2 -4.40 -27.50 -1.07
N THR A 3 -5.21 -26.60 -0.53
CA THR A 3 -5.20 -25.16 -0.89
C THR A 3 -4.37 -24.29 0.05
N SER A 4 -4.08 -24.75 1.28
CA SER A 4 -3.49 -23.90 2.33
C SER A 4 -2.05 -23.45 2.08
N THR A 5 -1.22 -24.22 1.37
CA THR A 5 0.20 -23.87 1.20
C THR A 5 0.39 -22.78 0.15
N GLY A 6 -0.32 -22.87 -0.99
CA GLY A 6 -0.19 -21.91 -2.09
C GLY A 6 -0.75 -20.52 -1.79
N GLU A 7 -1.83 -20.45 -1.00
CA GLU A 7 -2.42 -19.17 -0.56
C GLU A 7 -1.47 -18.42 0.40
N ASN A 8 -0.86 -19.14 1.33
CA ASN A 8 0.12 -18.56 2.26
C ASN A 8 1.37 -18.05 1.55
N ASP A 9 1.87 -18.78 0.53
CA ASP A 9 3.03 -18.37 -0.24
C ASP A 9 2.75 -17.11 -1.07
N ALA A 10 1.56 -16.99 -1.66
CA ALA A 10 1.14 -15.82 -2.42
C ALA A 10 1.05 -14.56 -1.53
N GLN A 11 0.46 -14.70 -0.34
CA GLN A 11 0.36 -13.62 0.65
C GLN A 11 1.73 -13.17 1.15
N ALA A 12 2.61 -14.12 1.48
CA ALA A 12 3.98 -13.81 1.92
C ALA A 12 4.76 -13.08 0.81
N ALA A 13 4.64 -13.54 -0.44
CA ALA A 13 5.28 -12.89 -1.58
C ALA A 13 4.71 -11.48 -1.85
N GLU A 14 3.40 -11.28 -1.66
CA GLU A 14 2.77 -9.96 -1.76
C GLU A 14 3.31 -9.01 -0.70
N ALA A 15 3.32 -9.44 0.57
CA ALA A 15 3.83 -8.64 1.69
C ALA A 15 5.30 -8.25 1.46
N GLN A 16 6.13 -9.16 0.93
CA GLN A 16 7.52 -8.87 0.56
C GLN A 16 7.62 -7.81 -0.53
N ARG A 17 6.80 -7.88 -1.59
CA ARG A 17 6.79 -6.87 -2.66
C ARG A 17 6.38 -5.50 -2.14
N VAL A 18 5.33 -5.44 -1.32
CA VAL A 18 4.88 -4.21 -0.66
C VAL A 18 6.00 -3.64 0.21
N ALA A 19 6.58 -4.45 1.10
CA ALA A 19 7.66 -4.01 1.98
C ALA A 19 8.85 -3.43 1.20
N GLY A 20 9.28 -4.13 0.13
CA GLY A 20 10.36 -3.69 -0.74
C GLY A 20 10.05 -2.37 -1.43
N ARG A 21 8.81 -2.15 -1.87
CA ARG A 21 8.40 -0.87 -2.48
C ARG A 21 8.33 0.26 -1.48
N LEU A 22 7.72 0.05 -0.32
CA LEU A 22 7.64 1.08 0.72
C LEU A 22 9.04 1.51 1.16
N ALA A 23 9.96 0.55 1.30
CA ALA A 23 11.34 0.83 1.63
C ALA A 23 12.05 1.70 0.56
N SER A 24 11.64 1.63 -0.72
CA SER A 24 12.20 2.47 -1.79
C SER A 24 11.53 3.84 -1.92
N GLU A 25 10.32 4.02 -1.39
CA GLU A 25 9.61 5.31 -1.36
C GLU A 25 10.12 6.24 -0.26
N LEU A 26 10.51 5.65 0.87
CA LEU A 26 10.88 6.39 2.06
C LEU A 26 12.17 7.18 1.83
N ARG A 27 12.03 8.51 1.85
CA ARG A 27 13.17 9.41 1.99
C ARG A 27 13.88 9.07 3.29
N ARG A 28 15.22 9.07 3.27
CA ARG A 28 16.02 8.90 4.49
C ARG A 28 15.54 9.89 5.55
N ARG A 29 15.19 9.38 6.73
CA ARG A 29 14.76 10.16 7.92
C ARG A 29 13.39 10.84 7.78
N ALA A 30 12.48 10.32 6.96
CA ALA A 30 11.08 10.71 7.08
C ALA A 30 10.54 10.32 8.47
N ARG A 31 9.76 11.20 9.10
CA ARG A 31 9.01 10.89 10.31
C ARG A 31 7.76 10.14 9.91
N VAL A 32 7.70 8.87 10.30
CA VAL A 32 6.72 7.91 9.81
C VAL A 32 5.94 7.35 10.97
N TRP A 33 4.62 7.31 10.82
CA TRP A 33 3.78 6.46 11.65
C TRP A 33 3.29 5.27 10.82
N LEU A 34 3.40 4.08 11.43
CA LEU A 34 2.98 2.82 10.84
C LEU A 34 1.81 2.27 11.65
N ASP A 35 0.71 2.00 10.96
CA ASP A 35 -0.45 1.34 11.54
C ASP A 35 -0.06 0.00 12.19
N PRO A 36 -0.54 -0.30 13.42
CA PRO A 36 -0.30 -1.59 14.08
C PRO A 36 -0.61 -2.81 13.21
N GLY A 37 -1.60 -2.73 12.31
CA GLY A 37 -1.92 -3.79 11.34
C GLY A 37 -0.78 -4.11 10.36
N LEU A 38 0.22 -3.23 10.27
CA LEU A 38 1.40 -3.38 9.41
C LEU A 38 2.66 -3.72 10.20
N ALA A 39 2.57 -4.14 11.46
CA ALA A 39 3.74 -4.45 12.30
C ALA A 39 4.71 -5.45 11.65
N ALA A 40 4.21 -6.38 10.83
CA ALA A 40 5.05 -7.33 10.09
C ALA A 40 6.00 -6.67 9.07
N LEU A 41 5.72 -5.44 8.63
CA LEU A 41 6.57 -4.69 7.69
C LEU A 41 7.68 -3.91 8.42
N GLU A 42 7.59 -3.76 9.74
CA GLU A 42 8.50 -2.94 10.54
C GLU A 42 9.98 -3.34 10.40
N PRO A 43 10.38 -4.63 10.41
CA PRO A 43 11.79 -5.00 10.26
C PRO A 43 12.42 -4.51 8.95
N VAL A 44 11.61 -4.35 7.89
CA VAL A 44 12.07 -3.90 6.57
C VAL A 44 12.16 -2.37 6.51
N LEU A 45 11.22 -1.67 7.15
CA LEU A 45 11.12 -0.21 7.08
C LEU A 45 11.95 0.50 8.14
N GLY A 46 12.07 -0.09 9.33
CA GLY A 46 12.71 0.48 10.52
C GLY A 46 14.09 1.11 10.28
N PRO A 47 15.01 0.49 9.52
CA PRO A 47 16.33 1.07 9.25
C PRO A 47 16.33 2.38 8.43
N ARG A 48 15.20 2.76 7.81
CA ARG A 48 15.11 3.88 6.87
C ARG A 48 14.27 5.06 7.38
N ILE A 49 13.56 4.88 8.49
CA ILE A 49 12.54 5.83 8.99
C ILE A 49 12.86 6.31 10.41
N GLU A 50 12.37 7.50 10.75
CA GLU A 50 12.21 7.94 12.13
C GLU A 50 10.78 7.59 12.56
N ARG A 51 10.62 6.60 13.44
CA ARG A 51 9.30 6.14 13.85
C ARG A 51 8.67 7.12 14.85
N CYS A 52 7.43 7.52 14.57
CA CYS A 52 6.61 8.27 15.50
C CYS A 52 5.68 7.32 16.27
N ASP A 53 5.53 7.56 17.58
CA ASP A 53 4.58 6.81 18.41
C ASP A 53 3.13 7.19 18.11
N ARG A 54 2.89 8.43 17.63
CA ARG A 54 1.55 8.96 17.39
C ARG A 54 1.41 9.45 15.95
N PRO A 55 0.23 9.27 15.31
CA PRO A 55 -0.01 9.71 13.94
C PRO A 55 0.19 11.21 13.72
N GLN A 56 -0.18 12.05 14.70
CA GLN A 56 -0.10 13.51 14.55
C GLN A 56 1.33 14.07 14.49
N ASP A 57 2.33 13.27 14.87
CA ASP A 57 3.73 13.70 14.90
C ASP A 57 4.48 13.33 13.60
N ALA A 58 3.85 12.51 12.75
CA ALA A 58 4.44 11.98 11.52
C ALA A 58 4.13 12.84 10.27
N ASP A 59 5.08 12.86 9.34
CA ASP A 59 4.95 13.49 8.03
C ASP A 59 4.28 12.55 7.02
N GLU A 60 4.50 11.24 7.17
CA GLU A 60 3.95 10.17 6.33
C GLU A 60 3.24 9.11 7.22
N LEU A 61 2.05 8.70 6.80
CA LEU A 61 1.18 7.77 7.50
C LEU A 61 0.93 6.55 6.62
N PHE A 62 1.43 5.39 7.02
CA PHE A 62 1.15 4.13 6.34
C PHE A 62 0.05 3.39 7.08
N VAL A 63 -1.08 3.20 6.42
CA VAL A 63 -2.28 2.57 7.01
C VAL A 63 -2.58 1.24 6.34
N HIS A 64 -2.96 0.24 7.12
CA HIS A 64 -3.53 -0.97 6.55
C HIS A 64 -4.96 -0.66 6.11
N ALA A 65 -5.29 -0.98 4.85
CA ALA A 65 -6.59 -0.73 4.28
C ALA A 65 -7.26 -2.06 3.90
N ARG A 66 -8.33 -2.42 4.62
CA ARG A 66 -9.15 -3.58 4.25
C ARG A 66 -9.91 -3.33 2.96
N GLU A 67 -10.41 -2.11 2.80
CA GLU A 67 -11.03 -1.66 1.57
C GLU A 67 -10.60 -0.24 1.22
N VAL A 68 -10.42 0.03 -0.08
CA VAL A 68 -10.15 1.37 -0.62
C VAL A 68 -11.16 1.74 -1.69
N GLY A 69 -11.72 2.95 -1.59
CA GLY A 69 -12.66 3.52 -2.54
C GLY A 69 -11.98 4.18 -3.74
N PRO A 70 -12.72 4.47 -4.82
CA PRO A 70 -12.18 5.11 -6.03
C PRO A 70 -11.70 6.54 -5.79
N ASP A 71 -12.15 7.19 -4.72
CA ASP A 71 -11.73 8.52 -4.28
C ASP A 71 -10.64 8.48 -3.19
N GLY A 72 -10.02 7.31 -2.99
CA GLY A 72 -8.98 7.06 -1.99
C GLY A 72 -9.49 6.90 -0.56
N ALA A 73 -10.82 6.81 -0.33
CA ALA A 73 -11.35 6.57 1.00
C ALA A 73 -10.92 5.19 1.54
N VAL A 74 -10.43 5.15 2.78
CA VAL A 74 -9.85 3.95 3.41
C VAL A 74 -10.76 3.42 4.50
N MET A 75 -11.16 2.14 4.39
CA MET A 75 -11.88 1.43 5.44
C MET A 75 -10.93 0.53 6.25
N GLY A 76 -11.10 0.55 7.57
CA GLY A 76 -10.30 -0.25 8.52
C GLY A 76 -9.20 0.54 9.23
N ALA A 77 -8.80 1.69 8.69
CA ALA A 77 -7.84 2.59 9.33
C ALA A 77 -8.55 3.59 10.25
N HIS A 78 -8.02 3.77 11.47
CA HIS A 78 -8.48 4.79 12.40
C HIS A 78 -7.35 5.80 12.65
N LEU A 79 -7.44 6.97 12.02
CA LEU A 79 -6.52 8.08 12.28
C LEU A 79 -7.22 9.15 13.11
N PRO A 80 -6.56 9.73 14.11
CA PRO A 80 -7.13 10.85 14.86
C PRO A 80 -7.31 12.05 13.93
N ALA A 81 -8.35 12.85 14.16
CA ALA A 81 -8.63 14.06 13.35
C ALA A 81 -7.48 15.09 13.30
N ARG A 82 -6.50 14.98 14.22
CA ARG A 82 -5.30 15.82 14.26
C ARG A 82 -4.15 15.29 13.40
N ALA A 83 -4.26 14.10 12.82
CA ALA A 83 -3.27 13.55 11.90
C ALA A 83 -3.21 14.42 10.64
N ARG A 84 -2.01 14.90 10.27
CA ARG A 84 -1.80 15.78 9.12
C ARG A 84 -0.83 15.24 8.08
N GLY A 85 -0.16 14.13 8.39
CA GLY A 85 0.76 13.48 7.48
C GLY A 85 0.07 13.00 6.20
N ARG A 86 0.84 12.84 5.13
CA ARG A 86 0.34 12.27 3.89
C ARG A 86 0.01 10.80 4.11
N VAL A 87 -1.20 10.39 3.73
CA VAL A 87 -1.67 9.02 3.92
C VAL A 87 -1.36 8.17 2.70
N THR A 88 -0.69 7.05 2.94
CA THR A 88 -0.48 5.96 2.00
C THR A 88 -1.20 4.72 2.51
N ALA A 89 -2.17 4.23 1.76
CA ALA A 89 -2.90 3.00 2.07
C ALA A 89 -2.14 1.78 1.54
N ILE A 90 -2.06 0.75 2.36
CA ILE A 90 -1.49 -0.55 2.02
C ILE A 90 -2.64 -1.55 1.86
N VAL A 91 -2.76 -2.15 0.69
CA VAL A 91 -3.80 -3.12 0.35
C VAL A 91 -3.14 -4.43 -0.05
N LEU A 92 -3.40 -5.50 0.70
CA LEU A 92 -2.89 -6.84 0.43
C LEU A 92 -3.99 -7.66 -0.27
N LEU A 93 -4.00 -7.62 -1.60
CA LEU A 93 -5.04 -8.22 -2.44
C LEU A 93 -5.09 -9.75 -2.28
N GLU A 94 -3.94 -10.41 -2.12
CA GLU A 94 -3.87 -11.86 -1.91
C GLU A 94 -4.25 -12.25 -0.46
N ALA A 95 -4.26 -11.29 0.46
CA ALA A 95 -4.79 -11.45 1.81
C ALA A 95 -6.31 -11.18 1.92
N GLY A 96 -6.95 -10.79 0.80
CA GLY A 96 -8.39 -10.56 0.71
C GLY A 96 -8.83 -9.11 0.93
N ASP A 97 -7.88 -8.16 1.07
CA ASP A 97 -8.18 -6.73 1.03
C ASP A 97 -8.66 -6.32 -0.38
N ARG A 98 -9.41 -5.21 -0.50
CA ARG A 98 -10.09 -4.86 -1.75
C ARG A 98 -9.93 -3.39 -2.14
N ILE A 99 -9.99 -3.13 -3.45
CA ILE A 99 -10.24 -1.80 -3.98
C ILE A 99 -11.59 -1.84 -4.66
N THR A 100 -12.59 -1.16 -4.09
CA THR A 100 -14.00 -1.36 -4.42
C THR A 100 -14.83 -0.09 -4.33
N ALA A 101 -15.85 0.03 -5.18
CA ALA A 101 -16.72 1.21 -5.25
C ALA A 101 -17.55 1.45 -3.99
N ARG A 102 -17.67 0.44 -3.12
CA ARG A 102 -18.50 0.49 -1.91
C ARG A 102 -17.79 1.03 -0.68
N ALA A 103 -16.46 1.08 -0.70
CA ALA A 103 -15.67 1.51 0.43
C ALA A 103 -15.98 2.97 0.76
N ARG A 104 -16.34 3.23 2.03
CA ARG A 104 -16.61 4.56 2.57
C ARG A 104 -15.86 4.71 3.88
N GLY A 105 -14.77 5.45 3.83
CA GLY A 105 -13.89 5.73 4.96
C GLY A 105 -13.76 7.22 5.22
N GLU A 106 -13.43 7.57 6.46
CA GLU A 106 -13.16 8.96 6.85
C GLU A 106 -11.74 9.41 6.47
N VAL A 107 -10.82 8.44 6.35
CA VAL A 107 -9.44 8.66 5.93
C VAL A 107 -9.35 8.63 4.41
N LYS A 108 -8.68 9.62 3.81
CA LYS A 108 -8.36 9.62 2.37
C LYS A 108 -6.88 9.41 2.14
N ALA A 109 -6.54 8.35 1.43
CA ALA A 109 -5.19 8.07 0.99
C ALA A 109 -4.88 8.83 -0.31
N ALA A 110 -3.74 9.51 -0.32
CA ALA A 110 -3.21 10.13 -1.54
C ALA A 110 -2.54 9.10 -2.46
N ARG A 111 -2.12 7.97 -1.89
CA ARG A 111 -1.43 6.87 -2.58
C ARG A 111 -1.93 5.53 -2.05
N VAL A 112 -2.01 4.53 -2.91
CA VAL A 112 -2.34 3.14 -2.55
C VAL A 112 -1.23 2.24 -3.08
N VAL A 113 -0.67 1.40 -2.21
CA VAL A 113 0.38 0.45 -2.56
C VAL A 113 -0.18 -0.96 -2.41
N THR A 114 -0.05 -1.76 -3.46
CA THR A 114 -0.39 -3.19 -3.47
C THR A 114 0.85 -3.99 -3.87
N GLY A 115 0.80 -5.32 -3.76
CA GLY A 115 1.89 -6.14 -4.29
C GLY A 115 1.95 -6.21 -5.82
N MET A 116 0.97 -5.62 -6.53
CA MET A 116 0.88 -5.60 -7.99
C MET A 116 1.22 -4.23 -8.60
N GLY A 117 1.07 -3.15 -7.84
CA GLY A 117 1.23 -1.80 -8.38
C GLY A 117 1.11 -0.71 -7.33
N VAL A 118 1.37 0.51 -7.77
CA VAL A 118 1.17 1.73 -6.99
C VAL A 118 0.17 2.62 -7.70
N LEU A 119 -0.83 3.07 -6.95
CA LEU A 119 -1.87 3.97 -7.41
C LEU A 119 -1.72 5.33 -6.73
N GLU A 120 -1.94 6.40 -7.47
CA GLU A 120 -2.10 7.74 -6.93
C GLU A 120 -3.54 8.21 -7.09
N LEU A 121 -4.07 8.87 -6.06
CA LEU A 121 -5.34 9.56 -6.17
C LEU A 121 -5.13 10.85 -6.98
N ARG A 122 -5.74 10.93 -8.16
CA ARG A 122 -5.77 12.13 -9.01
C ARG A 122 -7.20 12.36 -9.48
N ALA A 123 -7.51 13.50 -10.09
CA ALA A 123 -8.79 13.63 -10.80
C ALA A 123 -8.70 12.81 -12.11
N PRO A 124 -9.67 11.93 -12.44
CA PRO A 124 -10.95 11.68 -11.75
C PRO A 124 -10.98 10.50 -10.74
N GLY A 125 -9.88 9.76 -10.53
CA GLY A 125 -9.84 8.67 -9.56
C GLY A 125 -8.44 8.10 -9.32
N LEU A 126 -8.37 6.79 -9.02
CA LEU A 126 -7.10 6.10 -8.81
C LEU A 126 -6.38 5.87 -10.15
N VAL A 127 -5.13 6.35 -10.23
CA VAL A 127 -4.27 6.24 -11.41
C VAL A 127 -3.11 5.32 -11.11
N ILE A 128 -2.93 4.28 -11.93
CA ILE A 128 -1.75 3.41 -11.93
C ILE A 128 -0.55 4.23 -12.35
N VAL A 129 0.39 4.41 -11.43
CA VAL A 129 1.66 5.11 -11.67
C VAL A 129 2.85 4.15 -11.72
N GLU A 130 2.73 2.99 -11.07
CA GLU A 130 3.74 1.94 -11.13
C GLU A 130 3.11 0.55 -11.16
N LEU A 131 3.78 -0.40 -11.81
CA LEU A 131 3.38 -1.82 -11.88
C LEU A 131 4.53 -2.73 -11.48
N ALA A 132 4.22 -3.81 -10.77
CA ALA A 132 5.22 -4.82 -10.44
C ALA A 132 5.76 -5.49 -11.72
N ARG A 133 7.00 -5.97 -11.67
CA ARG A 133 7.63 -6.64 -12.82
C ARG A 133 6.75 -7.80 -13.32
N GLY A 134 6.47 -7.78 -14.62
CA GLY A 134 5.65 -8.79 -15.28
C GLY A 134 4.13 -8.66 -15.05
N VAL A 135 3.69 -7.65 -14.31
CA VAL A 135 2.26 -7.34 -14.11
C VAL A 135 1.85 -6.25 -15.10
N SER A 136 0.78 -6.48 -15.85
CA SER A 136 0.17 -5.48 -16.73
C SER A 136 -0.92 -4.68 -16.00
N ALA A 137 -1.27 -3.50 -16.54
CA ALA A 137 -2.41 -2.73 -16.04
C ALA A 137 -3.72 -3.54 -16.08
N ARG A 138 -3.86 -4.42 -17.09
CA ARG A 138 -5.03 -5.31 -17.21
C ARG A 138 -5.10 -6.33 -16.08
N ASP A 139 -3.95 -6.87 -15.66
CA ASP A 139 -3.90 -7.84 -14.55
C ASP A 139 -4.35 -7.19 -13.24
N LEU A 140 -3.85 -5.98 -12.96
CA LEU A 140 -4.26 -5.20 -11.79
C LEU A 140 -5.75 -4.80 -11.87
N GLN A 141 -6.21 -4.32 -13.03
CA GLN A 141 -7.61 -3.99 -13.27
C GLN A 141 -8.54 -5.19 -13.03
N GLY A 142 -8.09 -6.41 -13.37
CA GLY A 142 -8.83 -7.65 -13.14
C GLY A 142 -8.94 -8.08 -11.67
N ARG A 143 -8.22 -7.41 -10.75
CA ARG A 143 -8.22 -7.71 -9.31
C ARG A 143 -9.01 -6.68 -8.47
N VAL A 144 -9.58 -5.66 -9.09
CA VAL A 144 -10.28 -4.57 -8.41
C VAL A 144 -11.68 -4.35 -8.99
N ASP A 145 -12.60 -3.79 -8.20
CA ASP A 145 -13.99 -3.55 -8.63
C ASP A 145 -14.23 -2.11 -9.13
N VAL A 146 -13.17 -1.31 -9.21
CA VAL A 146 -13.23 0.09 -9.67
C VAL A 146 -12.44 0.25 -10.97
N GLU A 147 -12.86 1.20 -11.80
CA GLU A 147 -12.07 1.58 -12.97
C GLU A 147 -10.79 2.29 -12.51
N LEU A 148 -9.65 1.79 -13.00
CA LEU A 148 -8.34 2.40 -12.80
C LEU A 148 -7.91 3.12 -14.07
N PHE A 149 -7.32 4.30 -13.90
CA PHE A 149 -6.68 5.02 -15.00
C PHE A 149 -5.22 4.61 -15.09
N VAL A 150 -4.62 4.67 -16.27
CA VAL A 150 -3.19 4.38 -16.45
C VAL A 150 -2.45 5.68 -16.73
N SER A 151 -1.39 5.96 -15.96
CA SER A 151 -0.51 7.09 -16.24
C SER A 151 0.22 6.88 -17.57
N PRO A 152 0.39 7.92 -18.43
CA PRO A 152 1.23 7.81 -19.62
C PRO A 152 2.69 7.53 -19.27
N ASP A 153 3.11 7.94 -18.06
CA ASP A 153 4.45 7.75 -17.54
C ASP A 153 4.51 6.58 -16.54
N VAL A 154 3.69 5.54 -16.72
CA VAL A 154 3.70 4.37 -15.84
C VAL A 154 5.07 3.71 -15.83
N GLN A 155 5.59 3.39 -14.65
CA GLN A 155 6.93 2.82 -14.47
C GLN A 155 6.85 1.40 -13.92
N GLU A 156 7.92 0.62 -14.09
CA GLU A 156 8.08 -0.61 -13.32
C GLU A 156 8.41 -0.23 -11.86
N MET A 157 7.75 -0.89 -10.90
CA MET A 157 8.04 -0.73 -9.48
C MET A 157 9.49 -1.11 -9.20
N ILE A 158 10.22 -0.18 -8.59
CA ILE A 158 11.58 -0.46 -8.12
C ILE A 158 11.49 -1.32 -6.87
N ALA A 159 11.64 -2.63 -7.04
CA ALA A 159 11.89 -3.54 -5.93
C ALA A 159 13.33 -3.36 -5.44
N THR A 160 13.52 -2.81 -4.24
CA THR A 160 14.78 -3.10 -3.54
C THR A 160 14.76 -4.57 -3.16
N ALA A 161 15.83 -5.31 -3.47
CA ALA A 161 15.99 -6.69 -3.03
C ALA A 161 15.63 -6.79 -1.53
N PRO A 162 14.88 -7.83 -1.11
CA PRO A 162 14.55 -7.98 0.30
C PRO A 162 15.86 -7.99 1.10
N PRO A 163 15.94 -7.28 2.24
CA PRO A 163 17.07 -7.49 3.13
C PRO A 163 17.08 -8.96 3.50
N THR A 164 18.22 -9.62 3.29
CA THR A 164 18.43 -10.98 3.79
C THR A 164 18.26 -10.91 5.31
N ILE A 165 17.16 -11.48 5.83
CA ILE A 165 17.02 -11.72 7.26
C ILE A 165 17.93 -12.91 7.53
N VAL A 166 19.09 -12.65 8.15
CA VAL A 166 20.03 -13.66 8.65
C VAL A 166 19.61 -14.06 10.05
#